data_AF-A0A382LNB0-F1
#
_entry.id   AF-A0A382LNB0-F1
#
_cell.length_a   1.000
_cell.length_b   1.000
_cell.length_c   1.000
_cell.angle_alpha   90.00
_cell.angle_beta   90.00
_cell.angle_gamma   90.00
#
_symmetry.space_group_name_H-M   'P 1'
#
loop_
_entity.id
_entity.type
_entity.pdbx_description
1 polymer ?
#
loop_
_entity_poly.entity_id
_entity_poly.type
_entity_poly.pdbx_seq_one_letter_code
_entity_poly.pdbx_strand_id
1 'polypeptide(L)'
;CLRGSLAAGSADDYSDIDLQWTVAVADFGDACRATHLTRVGEVEALRTDPLIGVHPTQRLIFFRVAGLPLFWWVDLGILSADHDPEAVHPPGSFRSSDNVVGHAQRADVRRGRDQSVPAAPSR
;
A
#
# COMPACT_ATOMS: atom_id res chain seq x y z
N CYS A 1 -13.89 -7.75 -3.75
CA CYS A 1 -14.49 -8.31 -2.52
C CYS A 1 -13.71 -7.82 -1.30
N LEU A 2 -14.37 -7.77 -0.15
CA LEU A 2 -13.75 -7.45 1.14
C LEU A 2 -12.93 -8.64 1.64
N ARG A 3 -11.80 -8.36 2.31
CA ARG A 3 -10.88 -9.35 2.89
C ARG A 3 -10.51 -8.95 4.33
N GLY A 4 -9.60 -9.71 4.93
CA GLY A 4 -8.98 -9.37 6.21
C GLY A 4 -9.94 -9.31 7.39
N SER A 5 -9.60 -8.49 8.38
CA SER A 5 -10.32 -8.37 9.65
C SER A 5 -11.76 -7.88 9.46
N LEU A 6 -12.00 -7.00 8.48
CA LEU A 6 -13.34 -6.53 8.11
C LEU A 6 -14.21 -7.68 7.58
N ALA A 7 -13.68 -8.52 6.68
CA ALA A 7 -14.41 -9.69 6.19
C ALA A 7 -14.63 -10.75 7.29
N ALA A 8 -13.70 -10.87 8.22
CA ALA A 8 -13.78 -11.80 9.36
C ALA A 8 -14.66 -11.29 10.52
N GLY A 9 -15.09 -10.02 10.49
CA GLY A 9 -15.86 -9.40 11.58
C GLY A 9 -15.04 -9.16 12.85
N SER A 10 -13.71 -9.14 12.74
CA SER A 10 -12.78 -8.95 13.85
C SER A 10 -12.01 -7.63 13.78
N ALA A 11 -12.46 -6.70 12.94
CA ALA A 11 -11.85 -5.39 12.78
C ALA A 11 -12.06 -4.53 14.03
N ASP A 12 -11.05 -3.74 14.35
CA ASP A 12 -11.09 -2.65 15.32
C ASP A 12 -10.97 -1.29 14.62
N ASP A 13 -10.98 -0.21 15.40
CA ASP A 13 -10.89 1.15 14.85
C ASP A 13 -9.59 1.39 14.07
N TYR A 14 -8.54 0.60 14.29
CA TYR A 14 -7.23 0.79 13.66
C TYR A 14 -6.97 -0.17 12.50
N SER A 15 -7.95 -1.01 12.17
CA SER A 15 -7.83 -1.99 11.11
C SER A 15 -7.84 -1.31 9.73
N ASP A 16 -6.93 -1.73 8.87
CA ASP A 16 -6.92 -1.36 7.46
C ASP A 16 -8.08 -2.01 6.71
N ILE A 17 -8.36 -1.50 5.50
CA ILE A 17 -9.43 -1.96 4.62
C ILE A 17 -8.84 -2.84 3.52
N ASP A 18 -8.88 -4.15 3.71
CA ASP A 18 -8.40 -5.12 2.73
C ASP A 18 -9.44 -5.39 1.63
N LEU A 19 -9.05 -5.15 0.37
CA LEU A 19 -9.87 -5.40 -0.81
C LEU A 19 -9.12 -6.27 -1.82
N GLN A 20 -9.86 -7.15 -2.49
CA GLN A 20 -9.36 -7.89 -3.64
C GLN A 20 -10.25 -7.64 -4.86
N TRP A 21 -9.64 -7.26 -5.98
CA TRP A 21 -10.32 -7.06 -7.26
C TRP A 21 -9.74 -8.01 -8.31
N THR A 22 -10.53 -9.00 -8.70
CA THR A 22 -10.18 -9.87 -9.84
C THR A 22 -10.73 -9.25 -11.12
N VAL A 23 -9.88 -9.13 -12.14
CA VAL A 23 -10.19 -8.56 -13.46
C VAL A 23 -9.89 -9.54 -14.57
N ALA A 24 -10.46 -9.34 -15.75
CA ALA A 24 -10.07 -10.12 -16.92
C ALA A 24 -8.60 -9.87 -17.28
N VAL A 25 -7.94 -10.85 -17.88
CA VAL A 25 -6.51 -10.77 -18.25
C VAL A 25 -6.20 -9.54 -19.10
N ALA A 26 -7.08 -9.22 -20.06
CA ALA A 26 -6.93 -8.08 -20.96
C ALA A 26 -7.01 -6.72 -20.23
N ASP A 27 -7.69 -6.66 -19.08
CA ASP A 27 -7.94 -5.43 -18.34
C ASP A 27 -6.91 -5.19 -17.22
N PHE A 28 -6.07 -6.18 -16.90
CA PHE A 28 -5.15 -6.12 -15.76
C PHE A 28 -4.22 -4.90 -15.79
N GLY A 29 -3.61 -4.61 -16.93
CA GLY A 29 -2.71 -3.47 -17.08
C GLY A 29 -3.41 -2.12 -16.91
N ASP A 30 -4.68 -2.01 -17.31
CA ASP A 30 -5.46 -0.78 -17.10
C ASP A 30 -5.95 -0.67 -15.65
N ALA A 31 -6.42 -1.77 -15.07
CA ALA A 31 -6.85 -1.83 -13.68
C ALA A 31 -5.74 -1.43 -12.69
N CYS A 32 -4.47 -1.75 -13.02
CA CYS A 32 -3.31 -1.36 -12.21
C CYS A 32 -2.99 0.14 -12.21
N ARG A 33 -3.65 0.95 -13.05
CA ARG A 33 -3.42 2.39 -13.14
C ARG A 33 -4.12 3.11 -11.99
N ALA A 34 -3.40 4.01 -11.32
CA ALA A 34 -3.92 4.79 -10.19
C ALA A 34 -5.12 5.68 -10.54
N THR A 35 -5.37 5.95 -11.83
CA THR A 35 -6.49 6.76 -12.31
C THR A 35 -7.87 6.21 -11.95
N HIS A 36 -8.00 4.90 -11.67
CA HIS A 36 -9.27 4.34 -11.22
C HIS A 36 -9.58 4.69 -9.76
N LEU A 37 -8.55 4.96 -8.95
CA LEU A 37 -8.70 5.25 -7.52
C LEU A 37 -9.31 6.62 -7.28
N THR A 38 -9.16 7.56 -8.21
CA THR A 38 -9.80 8.89 -8.11
C THR A 38 -11.32 8.82 -8.19
N ARG A 39 -11.89 7.69 -8.63
CA ARG A 39 -13.34 7.45 -8.60
C ARG A 39 -13.86 7.12 -7.19
N VAL A 40 -12.96 6.67 -6.30
CA VAL A 40 -13.28 6.34 -4.91
C VAL A 40 -13.26 7.59 -4.04
N GLY A 41 -12.43 8.57 -4.39
CA GLY A 41 -12.32 9.86 -3.73
C GLY A 41 -11.00 10.54 -4.05
N GLU A 42 -10.69 11.62 -3.35
CA GLU A 42 -9.39 12.27 -3.45
C GLU A 42 -8.33 11.40 -2.76
N VAL A 43 -7.31 10.96 -3.52
CA VAL A 43 -6.24 10.10 -2.99
C VAL A 43 -5.13 10.99 -2.41
N GLU A 44 -4.96 10.98 -1.09
CA GLU A 44 -3.95 11.79 -0.39
C GLU A 44 -2.57 11.12 -0.32
N ALA A 45 -2.56 9.79 -0.33
CA ALA A 45 -1.33 9.01 -0.30
C ALA A 45 -1.52 7.73 -1.11
N LEU A 46 -0.49 7.36 -1.88
CA LEU A 46 -0.49 6.16 -2.70
C LEU A 46 0.91 5.55 -2.66
N ARG A 47 0.97 4.24 -2.41
CA ARG A 47 2.19 3.44 -2.57
C ARG A 47 1.84 2.10 -3.19
N THR A 48 2.86 1.50 -3.76
CA THR A 48 2.76 0.24 -4.47
C THR A 48 3.77 -0.73 -3.88
N ASP A 49 3.38 -1.98 -3.67
CA ASP A 49 4.35 -2.99 -3.24
C ASP A 49 5.48 -3.10 -4.28
N PRO A 50 6.76 -2.96 -3.90
CA PRO A 50 7.87 -2.99 -4.85
C PRO A 50 8.23 -4.41 -5.32
N LEU A 51 7.97 -5.43 -4.51
CA LEU A 51 8.26 -6.84 -4.83
C LEU A 51 7.18 -7.41 -5.75
N ILE A 52 5.92 -7.05 -5.52
CA ILE A 52 4.76 -7.47 -6.32
C ILE A 52 4.50 -6.48 -7.47
N GLY A 53 5.10 -5.29 -7.45
CA GLY A 53 4.81 -4.21 -8.40
C GLY A 53 5.15 -4.48 -9.87
N VAL A 54 5.93 -5.53 -10.14
CA VAL A 54 6.28 -6.00 -11.50
C VAL A 54 5.68 -7.37 -11.82
N HIS A 55 4.84 -7.92 -10.93
CA HIS A 55 4.26 -9.24 -11.14
C HIS A 55 3.25 -9.20 -12.30
N PRO A 56 3.30 -10.16 -13.25
CA PRO A 56 2.50 -10.09 -14.47
C PRO A 56 0.99 -10.25 -14.24
N THR A 57 0.58 -10.86 -13.13
CA THR A 57 -0.84 -11.19 -12.85
C THR A 57 -1.32 -10.72 -11.49
N GLN A 58 -0.49 -9.98 -10.75
CA GLN A 58 -0.83 -9.49 -9.41
C GLN A 58 -0.29 -8.09 -9.17
N ARG A 59 -1.06 -7.26 -8.49
CA ARG A 59 -0.63 -5.93 -8.09
C ARG A 59 -1.19 -5.60 -6.72
N LEU A 60 -0.33 -5.11 -5.82
CA LEU A 60 -0.77 -4.61 -4.52
C LEU A 60 -0.58 -3.09 -4.46
N ILE A 61 -1.67 -2.38 -4.18
CA ILE A 61 -1.70 -0.91 -4.06
C ILE A 61 -2.23 -0.58 -2.68
N PHE A 62 -1.54 0.32 -1.99
CA PHE A 62 -1.98 0.86 -0.72
C PHE A 62 -2.27 2.34 -0.90
N PHE A 63 -3.43 2.79 -0.46
CA PHE A 63 -3.79 4.20 -0.59
C PHE A 63 -4.64 4.71 0.57
N ARG A 64 -4.67 6.03 0.71
CA ARG A 64 -5.58 6.73 1.62
C ARG A 64 -6.43 7.70 0.85
N VAL A 65 -7.66 7.86 1.31
CA VAL A 65 -8.64 8.78 0.76
C VAL A 65 -8.82 9.95 1.72
N ALA A 66 -8.90 11.17 1.18
CA ALA A 66 -9.15 12.37 1.95
C ALA A 66 -10.44 12.28 2.75
N GLY A 67 -10.41 12.81 3.97
CA GLY A 67 -11.56 12.80 4.88
C GLY A 67 -11.80 11.49 5.63
N LEU A 68 -10.97 10.46 5.43
CA LEU A 68 -10.95 9.25 6.27
C LEU A 68 -9.94 9.39 7.42
N PRO A 69 -10.10 8.65 8.53
CA PRO A 69 -9.13 8.62 9.61
C PRO A 69 -7.72 8.26 9.10
N LEU A 70 -6.70 8.92 9.66
CA LEU A 70 -5.30 8.79 9.19
C LEU A 70 -4.72 7.38 9.24
N PHE A 71 -5.30 6.53 10.10
CA PHE A 71 -4.91 5.14 10.31
C PHE A 71 -5.62 4.17 9.37
N TRP A 72 -6.62 4.61 8.59
CA TRP A 72 -7.29 3.75 7.61
C TRP A 72 -6.54 3.78 6.28
N TRP A 73 -5.75 2.74 6.03
CA TRP A 73 -5.31 2.44 4.68
C TRP A 73 -6.30 1.53 3.96
N VAL A 74 -6.31 1.64 2.64
CA VAL A 74 -6.96 0.65 1.78
C VAL A 74 -5.87 -0.17 1.11
N ASP A 75 -5.90 -1.47 1.35
CA ASP A 75 -4.98 -2.46 0.82
C ASP A 75 -5.68 -3.17 -0.33
N LEU A 76 -5.41 -2.74 -1.56
CA LEU A 76 -6.06 -3.25 -2.76
C LEU A 76 -5.15 -4.23 -3.51
N GLY A 77 -5.50 -5.52 -3.42
CA GLY A 77 -4.96 -6.58 -4.27
C GLY A 77 -5.72 -6.68 -5.59
N ILE A 78 -5.06 -6.43 -6.71
CA ILE A 78 -5.59 -6.63 -8.06
C ILE A 78 -5.03 -7.94 -8.60
N LEU A 79 -5.91 -8.84 -9.01
CA LEU A 79 -5.54 -10.11 -9.61
C LEU A 79 -6.06 -10.19 -11.05
N SER A 80 -5.21 -10.62 -11.97
CA SER A 80 -5.69 -11.12 -13.26
C SER A 80 -6.45 -12.42 -13.06
N ALA A 81 -7.44 -12.72 -13.90
CA ALA A 81 -8.28 -13.91 -13.80
C ALA A 81 -7.49 -15.23 -13.96
N ASP A 82 -6.31 -15.18 -14.59
CA ASP A 82 -5.38 -16.28 -14.76
C ASP A 82 -4.28 -16.31 -13.68
N HIS A 83 -4.39 -15.50 -12.62
CA HIS A 83 -3.43 -15.50 -11.53
C HIS A 83 -3.40 -16.87 -10.84
N ASP A 84 -2.25 -17.51 -10.90
CA ASP A 84 -1.94 -18.72 -10.12
C ASP A 84 -1.29 -18.31 -8.79
N PRO A 85 -1.95 -18.52 -7.63
CA PRO A 85 -1.40 -18.16 -6.33
C PRO A 85 -0.16 -18.98 -5.96
N GLU A 86 0.05 -20.15 -6.58
CA GLU A 86 1.19 -21.04 -6.30
C GLU A 86 2.40 -20.72 -7.20
N ALA A 87 2.20 -19.97 -8.28
CA ALA A 87 3.27 -19.58 -9.20
C ALA A 87 4.23 -18.52 -8.60
N VAL A 88 3.96 -18.02 -7.39
CA VAL A 88 4.69 -16.93 -6.74
C VAL A 88 5.13 -17.29 -5.33
N HIS A 89 6.28 -17.95 -5.17
CA HIS A 89 7.00 -17.95 -3.88
C HIS A 89 8.52 -17.85 -4.05
N PRO A 90 9.12 -16.74 -3.56
CA PRO A 90 10.10 -16.78 -2.45
C PRO A 90 9.74 -15.75 -1.33
N PRO A 91 10.45 -15.69 -0.18
CA PRO A 91 9.86 -15.48 1.15
C PRO A 91 9.25 -14.07 1.35
N GLY A 92 8.04 -14.05 1.94
CA GLY A 92 7.27 -12.84 2.24
C GLY A 92 5.80 -12.91 1.82
N SER A 93 5.30 -14.09 1.45
CA SER A 93 3.92 -14.31 1.02
C SER A 93 2.92 -13.81 2.06
N PHE A 94 2.09 -12.85 1.67
CA PHE A 94 0.96 -12.37 2.45
C PHE A 94 0.04 -13.54 2.81
N ARG A 95 0.13 -14.02 4.05
CA ARG A 95 -0.95 -14.81 4.65
C ARG A 95 -1.87 -13.85 5.39
N SER A 96 -3.17 -14.04 5.25
CA SER A 96 -4.19 -13.34 6.05
C SER A 96 -3.99 -13.45 7.57
N SER A 97 -3.11 -14.36 8.02
CA SER A 97 -2.72 -14.56 9.43
C SER A 97 -1.52 -13.72 9.88
N ASP A 98 -0.81 -13.03 8.98
CA ASP A 98 0.44 -12.33 9.32
C ASP A 98 0.20 -10.91 9.87
N ASN A 99 -1.06 -10.48 9.99
CA ASN A 99 -1.45 -9.20 10.61
C ASN A 99 -1.45 -9.22 12.15
N VAL A 100 -0.99 -10.30 12.79
CA VAL A 100 -0.68 -10.29 14.23
C VAL A 100 0.75 -9.83 14.45
N VAL A 101 1.09 -8.59 14.08
CA VAL A 101 1.98 -7.67 14.83
C VAL A 101 1.86 -6.29 14.17
N GLY A 102 1.30 -5.31 14.87
CA GLY A 102 1.42 -3.91 14.46
C GLY A 102 2.88 -3.49 14.40
N HIS A 103 3.34 -2.99 13.25
CA HIS A 103 4.65 -2.33 13.18
C HIS A 103 4.59 -1.05 12.35
N ALA A 104 4.80 0.05 13.08
CA ALA A 104 5.29 1.30 12.55
C ALA A 104 6.52 1.07 11.65
N GLN A 105 6.44 1.52 10.40
CA GLN A 105 7.61 2.01 9.69
C GLN A 105 7.38 3.48 9.32
N ARG A 106 7.56 4.35 10.32
CA ARG A 106 7.89 5.75 10.09
C ARG A 106 9.39 5.82 9.80
N ALA A 107 9.77 5.89 8.52
CA ALA A 107 11.08 6.38 8.16
C ALA A 107 11.06 7.91 8.29
N ASP A 108 11.52 8.39 9.44
CA ASP A 108 11.77 9.80 9.72
C ASP A 108 12.99 10.25 8.89
N VAL A 109 12.78 11.04 7.83
CA VAL A 109 13.88 11.77 7.17
C VAL A 109 14.02 13.12 7.87
N ARG A 110 14.82 13.14 8.93
CA ARG A 110 15.41 14.36 9.51
C ARG A 110 16.94 14.26 9.51
N ARG A 111 17.58 15.03 8.62
CA ARG A 111 18.86 15.77 8.76
C ARG A 111 19.32 16.19 7.35
N GLY A 112 19.80 17.40 7.08
CA GLY A 112 20.23 18.45 7.99
C GLY A 112 20.14 19.83 7.34
N ARG A 113 19.74 20.80 8.15
CA ARG A 113 20.19 22.18 8.03
C ARG A 113 21.46 22.23 8.87
N ASP A 114 22.61 22.42 8.25
CA ASP A 114 23.77 22.89 9.00
C ASP A 114 24.30 24.17 8.35
N GLN A 115 24.41 25.17 9.21
CA GLN A 115 24.73 26.54 8.89
C GLN A 115 26.25 26.64 8.72
N SER A 116 26.71 27.23 7.62
CA SER A 116 28.11 27.66 7.50
C SER A 116 28.14 29.18 7.45
N VAL A 117 28.37 29.80 8.62
CA VAL A 117 28.89 31.16 8.73
C VAL A 117 30.30 31.04 9.32
N PRO A 118 31.38 31.36 8.57
CA PRO A 118 32.69 31.52 9.19
C PRO A 118 32.83 32.94 9.74
N ALA A 119 33.20 32.99 11.02
CA ALA A 119 33.57 34.20 11.75
C ALA A 119 34.85 34.84 11.17
N ALA A 120 34.85 36.17 11.11
CA ALA A 120 36.04 36.96 10.82
C ALA A 120 36.99 36.98 12.03
N PRO A 121 38.32 36.85 11.84
CA PRO A 121 39.27 37.23 12.87
C PRO A 121 39.70 38.69 12.70
N SER A 122 39.65 39.41 13.81
CA SER A 122 40.12 40.77 14.02
C SER A 122 41.65 40.86 13.88
N ARG A 123 42.14 41.87 13.15
CA ARG A 123 43.32 42.69 13.46
C ARG A 123 43.35 43.92 12.57
#